data_AF-A0A1H6DT38-F1
#
_entry.id   AF-A0A1H6DT38-F1
#
_cell.length_a   1.000
_cell.length_b   1.000
_cell.length_c   1.000
_cell.angle_alpha   90.00
_cell.angle_beta   90.00
_cell.angle_gamma   90.00
#
_symmetry.space_group_name_H-M   'P 1'
#
loop_
_entity.id
_entity.type
_entity.pdbx_description
1 polymer ?
#
loop_
_entity_poly.entity_id
_entity_poly.type
_entity_poly.pdbx_seq_one_letter_code
_entity_poly.pdbx_strand_id
1 'polypeptide(L)' 'MAEKRRKQVDCAMCMGSGKVLVTSKNGSAKQEERPCSRCNGPGKTTS' A
#
# COMPACT_ATOMS: atom_id res chain seq x y z
N MET A 1 -25.94 14.44 14.48
CA MET A 1 -24.47 14.28 14.50
C MET A 1 -24.10 13.48 13.27
N ALA A 2 -23.49 14.09 12.25
CA ALA A 2 -23.06 13.38 11.06
C ALA A 2 -21.83 12.53 11.42
N GLU A 3 -22.02 11.23 11.61
CA GLU A 3 -20.93 10.27 11.67
C GLU A 3 -20.11 10.43 10.40
N LYS A 4 -18.95 11.09 10.51
CA LYS A 4 -17.90 11.03 9.51
C LYS A 4 -17.45 9.57 9.46
N ARG A 5 -18.16 8.75 8.69
CA ARG A 5 -17.68 7.43 8.26
C ARG A 5 -16.34 7.73 7.60
N ARG A 6 -15.26 7.43 8.31
CA ARG A 6 -13.90 7.41 7.77
C ARG A 6 -13.98 6.57 6.50
N LYS A 7 -13.97 7.23 5.34
CA LYS A 7 -14.02 6.52 4.06
C LYS A 7 -12.66 5.83 3.97
N GLN A 8 -12.68 4.52 4.19
CA GLN A 8 -11.52 3.69 3.89
C GLN A 8 -11.37 3.74 2.38
N VAL A 9 -10.39 4.50 1.91
CA VAL A 9 -10.06 4.61 0.50
C VAL A 9 -8.90 3.66 0.24
N ASP A 10 -8.89 3.04 -0.94
CA ASP A 10 -7.77 2.21 -1.34
C ASP A 10 -6.51 3.06 -1.44
N CYS A 11 -5.41 2.55 -0.89
CA CYS A 11 -4.14 3.24 -0.84
C CYS A 11 -3.65 3.46 -2.28
N ALA A 12 -3.55 4.70 -2.71
CA ALA A 12 -3.15 5.05 -4.08
C ALA A 12 -1.79 4.45 -4.51
N MET A 13 -0.90 4.13 -3.55
CA MET A 13 0.40 3.52 -3.85
C MET A 13 0.36 2.02 -4.14
N CYS A 14 -0.54 1.27 -3.53
CA CYS A 14 -0.68 -0.18 -3.76
C CYS A 14 -2.03 -0.56 -4.39
N MET A 15 -2.88 0.43 -4.68
CA MET A 15 -4.21 0.26 -5.25
C MET A 15 -5.04 -0.79 -4.51
N GLY A 16 -5.03 -0.76 -3.17
CA GLY A 16 -5.77 -1.75 -2.36
C GLY A 16 -5.01 -3.05 -2.08
N SER A 17 -3.88 -3.31 -2.75
CA SER A 17 -3.16 -4.59 -2.64
C SER A 17 -2.40 -4.77 -1.33
N GLY A 18 -2.11 -3.69 -0.60
CA GLY A 18 -1.37 -3.73 0.66
C GLY A 18 0.14 -3.92 0.53
N LYS A 19 0.61 -4.33 -0.64
CA LYS A 19 2.00 -4.63 -0.97
C LYS A 19 2.41 -3.95 -2.27
N VAL A 20 3.70 -3.71 -2.42
CA VAL A 20 4.32 -3.16 -3.64
C VAL A 20 5.45 -4.10 -4.06
N LEU A 21 5.56 -4.34 -5.36
CA LEU A 21 6.73 -5.03 -5.91
C LEU A 21 7.88 -4.01 -5.96
N VAL A 22 8.93 -4.26 -5.18
CA VAL A 22 10.17 -3.52 -5.33
C VAL A 22 11.14 -4.36 -6.14
N THR A 23 11.82 -3.72 -7.09
CA THR A 23 12.91 -4.38 -7.83
C THR A 23 14.22 -3.82 -7.29
N SER A 24 14.98 -4.64 -6.57
CA SER A 24 16.29 -4.23 -6.07
C SER A 24 17.31 -4.37 -7.19
N LYS A 25 17.87 -3.25 -7.67
CA LYS A 25 18.99 -3.23 -8.63
C LYS A 25 20.32 -3.51 -7.93
N ASN A 26 20.42 -4.61 -7.19
CA ASN A 26 21.67 -5.03 -6.57
C ASN A 26 22.18 -6.30 -7.27
N GLY A 27 22.72 -6.15 -8.47
CA GLY A 27 23.38 -7.20 -9.27
C GLY A 27 22.47 -8.29 -9.86
N SER A 28 21.33 -8.57 -9.23
CA SER A 28 20.33 -9.53 -9.70
C SER A 28 18.97 -8.86 -9.67
N ALA A 29 18.22 -8.90 -10.78
CA ALA A 29 16.86 -8.38 -10.83
C ALA A 29 15.92 -9.25 -9.98
N LYS A 30 16.01 -9.09 -8.66
CA LYS A 30 15.16 -9.79 -7.70
C LYS A 30 13.97 -8.87 -7.40
N GLN A 31 12.79 -9.31 -7.79
CA GLN A 31 11.54 -8.69 -7.39
C GLN A 31 11.20 -9.20 -5.99
N GLU A 32 10.97 -8.28 -5.06
CA GLU A 32 10.57 -8.61 -3.70
C GLU A 32 9.23 -7.91 -3.40
N GLU A 33 8.27 -8.65 -2.87
CA GLU A 33 7.03 -8.08 -2.36
C GLU A 33 7.31 -7.45 -1.00
N ARG A 34 7.19 -6.12 -0.92
CA ARG A 34 7.32 -5.38 0.34
C ARG A 34 5.99 -4.77 0.74
N PRO A 35 5.69 -4.66 2.04
CA PRO A 35 4.49 -3.99 2.50
C PRO A 35 4.48 -2.55 1.99
N CYS A 36 3.33 -2.09 1.52
CA CYS A 36 3.18 -0.73 1.01
C CYS A 36 3.39 0.26 2.16
N SER A 37 4.48 1.02 2.12
CA SER A 37 4.89 1.94 3.20
C SER A 37 3.84 3.00 3.53
N ARG A 38 2.95 3.33 2.57
CA ARG A 38 1.92 4.34 2.74
C ARG A 38 0.68 3.85 3.48
N CYS A 39 0.36 2.56 3.40
CA CYS A 39 -0.73 1.97 4.17
C CYS A 39 -0.25 1.01 5.27
N ASN A 40 1.03 0.62 5.32
CA ASN A 40 1.61 -0.39 6.21
C ASN A 40 1.02 -1.81 6.06
N GLY A 41 0.58 -2.19 4.86
CA GLY A 41 0.00 -3.53 4.63
C GLY A 41 -1.52 -3.66 4.43
N PRO A 42 -2.43 -2.93 5.11
CA PRO A 42 -3.88 -3.13 4.94
C PRO A 42 -4.46 -2.76 3.58
N GLY A 43 -3.68 -2.17 2.67
CA GLY A 43 -4.14 -1.77 1.34
C GLY A 43 -5.11 -0.58 1.33
N LYS A 44 -5.70 -0.25 2.48
CA LYS A 44 -6.62 0.87 2.67
C LYS A 44 -6.00 1.91 3.58
N THR A 45 -6.20 3.17 3.24
CA THR A 45 -5.85 4.31 4.06
C THR A 45 -7.13 5.04 4.45
N THR A 46 -7.19 5.53 5.69
CA THR A 46 -8.25 6.48 6.05
C THR A 46 -7.84 7.85 5.53
N SER A 47 -8.66 8.46 4.68
CA SER A 47 -8.51 9.85 4.26
C SER A 47 -9.50 10.77 4.96
#